data_AF-A0A3M0MB00-F1
#
_entry.id   AF-A0A3M0MB00-F1
#
_cell.length_a   1.000
_cell.length_b   1.000
_cell.length_c   1.000
_cell.angle_alpha   90.00
_cell.angle_beta   90.00
_cell.angle_gamma   90.00
#
_symmetry.space_group_name_H-M   'P 1'
#
loop_
_entity.id
_entity.type
_entity.pdbx_description
1 polymer ?
#
loop_
_entity_poly.entity_id
_entity_poly.type
_entity_poly.pdbx_seq_one_letter_code
_entity_poly.pdbx_strand_id
1 'polypeptide(L)'
;MANQITPFPPLRSATTAPSISATRPAPPKPSAEPYIPADRSEARKEDVGTGSSGFGAILDQGLGHAHLPDPIELVAALEAAGEHADMADRAVPGLGKLVSAVIEDEARKLLRYLDLRAL
;
A
#
# COMPACT_ATOMS: atom_id res chain seq x y z
N MET A 1 52.60 -1.74 -7.48
CA MET A 1 51.82 -0.51 -7.17
C MET A 1 50.73 -0.92 -6.20
N ALA A 2 50.82 -0.49 -4.94
CA ALA A 2 49.98 -0.98 -3.85
C ALA A 2 48.71 -0.12 -3.69
N ASN A 3 47.54 -0.76 -3.73
CA ASN A 3 46.24 -0.12 -3.47
C ASN A 3 46.11 0.16 -1.96
N GLN A 4 46.22 1.42 -1.57
CA GLN A 4 45.91 1.86 -0.21
C GLN A 4 44.42 2.19 -0.13
N ILE A 5 43.62 1.21 0.31
CA ILE A 5 42.24 1.45 0.74
C ILE A 5 42.32 1.79 2.22
N THR A 6 42.06 3.05 2.56
CA THR A 6 41.92 3.50 3.94
C THR A 6 40.65 2.90 4.54
N PRO A 7 40.71 2.09 5.61
CA PRO A 7 39.51 1.58 6.25
C PRO A 7 38.79 2.69 7.03
N PHE A 8 37.46 2.70 6.94
CA PHE A 8 36.61 3.58 7.74
C PHE A 8 36.77 3.30 9.24
N PRO A 9 36.74 4.33 10.11
CA PRO A 9 36.80 4.12 11.55
C PRO A 9 35.53 3.40 12.06
N PRO A 10 35.64 2.52 13.06
CA PRO A 10 34.48 1.85 13.63
C PRO A 10 33.60 2.86 14.38
N LEU A 11 32.30 2.85 14.06
CA LEU A 11 31.29 3.52 14.88
C LEU A 11 31.34 2.96 16.29
N ARG A 12 31.63 3.84 17.26
CA ARG A 12 31.60 3.52 18.67
C ARG A 12 30.19 3.06 19.05
N SER A 13 30.14 1.94 19.76
CA SER A 13 28.95 1.31 20.31
C SER A 13 28.00 2.34 20.91
N ALA A 14 26.81 2.46 20.31
CA ALA A 14 25.72 3.17 20.94
C ALA A 14 25.26 2.37 22.15
N THR A 15 25.40 3.01 23.30
CA THR A 15 24.89 2.67 24.61
C THR A 15 23.53 2.00 24.56
N THR A 16 23.45 0.85 25.22
CA THR A 16 22.28 0.09 25.63
C THR A 16 21.11 1.01 26.01
N ALA A 17 20.03 0.98 25.23
CA ALA A 17 18.76 1.56 25.64
C ALA A 17 18.15 0.68 26.75
N PRO A 18 17.52 1.27 27.80
CA PRO A 18 16.88 0.50 28.85
C PRO A 18 15.69 -0.28 28.27
N SER A 19 15.66 -1.58 28.57
CA SER A 19 14.55 -2.48 28.27
C SER A 19 13.33 -2.09 29.10
N ILE A 20 12.39 -1.38 28.47
CA ILE A 20 11.03 -1.22 28.99
C ILE A 20 10.31 -2.56 28.79
N SER A 21 10.22 -3.34 29.87
CA SER A 21 9.30 -4.48 29.97
C SER A 21 7.87 -3.95 29.92
N ALA A 22 7.30 -3.88 28.72
CA ALA A 22 5.87 -3.66 28.53
C ALA A 22 5.14 -5.01 28.75
N THR A 23 4.56 -5.18 29.92
CA THR A 23 3.60 -6.26 30.22
C THR A 23 2.42 -6.14 29.25
N ARG A 24 2.35 -7.06 28.28
CA ARG A 24 1.26 -7.16 27.30
C ARG A 24 -0.03 -7.62 28.00
N PRO A 25 -1.16 -6.89 27.90
CA PRO A 25 -2.46 -7.43 28.29
C PRO A 25 -2.86 -8.54 27.31
N ALA A 26 -3.35 -9.66 27.83
CA ALA A 26 -3.83 -10.79 27.04
C ALA A 26 -5.04 -10.39 26.18
N PRO A 27 -5.17 -10.93 24.94
CA PRO A 27 -6.38 -10.72 24.14
C PRO A 27 -7.57 -11.48 24.75
N PRO A 28 -8.79 -10.93 24.73
CA PRO A 28 -9.98 -11.64 25.19
C PRO A 28 -10.32 -12.80 24.24
N LYS A 29 -10.75 -13.93 24.83
CA LYS A 29 -11.33 -15.09 24.12
C LYS A 29 -12.57 -14.66 23.32
N PRO A 30 -12.74 -15.07 22.05
CA PRO A 30 -14.03 -15.00 21.40
C PRO A 30 -14.97 -16.07 21.99
N SER A 31 -16.11 -15.62 22.51
CA SER A 31 -17.22 -16.49 22.91
C SER A 31 -17.89 -17.09 21.67
N ALA A 32 -18.09 -18.40 21.70
CA ALA A 32 -18.85 -19.13 20.70
C ALA A 32 -20.32 -18.73 20.75
N GLU A 33 -20.88 -18.27 19.64
CA GLU A 33 -22.31 -18.33 19.38
C GLU A 33 -22.62 -19.26 18.20
N PRO A 34 -23.78 -19.94 18.21
CA PRO A 34 -24.03 -21.13 17.41
C PRO A 34 -24.66 -20.83 16.05
N TYR A 35 -24.09 -21.50 15.04
CA TYR A 35 -24.70 -22.08 13.84
C TYR A 35 -26.19 -21.82 13.55
N ILE A 36 -26.48 -21.20 12.40
CA ILE A 36 -27.80 -21.22 11.73
C ILE A 36 -27.63 -21.90 10.37
N PRO A 37 -28.27 -23.05 10.10
CA PRO A 37 -28.36 -23.62 8.76
C PRO A 37 -29.64 -23.17 8.06
N ALA A 38 -29.54 -22.78 6.80
CA ALA A 38 -30.65 -22.92 5.87
C ALA A 38 -30.09 -23.05 4.45
N ASP A 39 -30.27 -24.25 3.91
CA ASP A 39 -30.04 -24.66 2.54
C ASP A 39 -30.42 -23.59 1.50
N ARG A 40 -29.43 -23.22 0.68
CA ARG A 40 -29.56 -23.13 -0.79
C ARG A 40 -28.19 -22.85 -1.39
N SER A 41 -27.32 -23.86 -1.29
CA SER A 41 -26.15 -23.95 -2.16
C SER A 41 -26.63 -24.52 -3.50
N GLU A 42 -27.14 -23.66 -4.38
CA GLU A 42 -27.07 -23.99 -5.80
C GLU A 42 -25.59 -24.09 -6.14
N ALA A 43 -25.18 -25.29 -6.54
CA ALA A 43 -23.82 -25.58 -6.97
C ALA A 43 -23.47 -24.70 -8.17
N ARG A 44 -22.91 -23.53 -7.90
CA ARG A 44 -22.20 -22.75 -8.91
C ARG A 44 -20.99 -23.60 -9.28
N LYS A 45 -21.02 -24.16 -10.48
CA LYS A 45 -19.82 -24.67 -11.14
C LYS A 45 -18.80 -23.54 -11.12
N GLU A 46 -17.86 -23.62 -10.19
CA GLU A 46 -16.59 -22.95 -10.33
C GLU A 46 -15.95 -23.60 -11.54
N ASP A 47 -16.01 -22.89 -12.67
CA ASP A 47 -15.06 -23.13 -13.74
C ASP A 47 -13.71 -22.76 -13.12
N VAL A 48 -13.00 -23.78 -12.64
CA VAL A 48 -11.61 -23.69 -12.21
C VAL A 48 -10.82 -23.41 -13.48
N GLY A 49 -10.88 -22.16 -13.92
CA GLY A 49 -10.06 -21.62 -14.97
C GLY A 49 -8.62 -21.75 -14.51
N THR A 50 -7.94 -22.77 -15.06
CA THR A 50 -6.49 -22.89 -15.23
C THR A 50 -5.71 -21.86 -14.43
N GLY A 51 -5.29 -22.26 -13.22
CA GLY A 51 -4.56 -21.40 -12.30
C GLY A 51 -3.43 -20.66 -13.00
N SER A 52 -3.55 -19.33 -13.07
CA SER A 52 -2.47 -18.46 -13.47
C SER A 52 -1.43 -18.45 -12.34
N SER A 53 -0.64 -19.51 -12.21
CA SER A 53 0.49 -19.49 -11.28
C SER A 53 1.51 -18.45 -11.78
N GLY A 54 1.60 -17.31 -11.10
CA GLY A 54 2.53 -16.25 -11.47
C GLY A 54 2.33 -14.98 -10.65
N PHE A 55 3.25 -14.02 -10.83
CA PHE A 55 3.19 -12.73 -10.15
C PHE A 55 1.86 -11.99 -10.37
N GLY A 56 1.22 -12.17 -11.53
CA GLY A 56 -0.12 -11.66 -11.81
C GLY A 56 -1.18 -12.12 -10.80
N ALA A 57 -1.23 -13.41 -10.45
CA ALA A 57 -2.18 -13.91 -9.47
C ALA A 57 -1.90 -13.41 -8.04
N ILE A 58 -0.63 -13.14 -7.71
CA ILE A 58 -0.25 -12.55 -6.42
C ILE A 58 -0.74 -11.10 -6.35
N LEU A 59 -0.61 -10.35 -7.45
CA LEU A 59 -1.15 -9.00 -7.55
C LEU A 59 -2.67 -9.00 -7.49
N ASP A 60 -3.34 -9.91 -8.21
CA ASP A 60 -4.81 -10.03 -8.19
C ASP A 60 -5.34 -10.40 -6.80
N GLN A 61 -4.62 -11.23 -6.04
CA GLN A 61 -4.97 -11.55 -4.65
C GLN A 61 -4.70 -10.38 -3.70
N GLY A 62 -3.59 -9.66 -3.88
CA GLY A 62 -3.16 -8.57 -3.00
C GLY A 62 -3.92 -7.26 -3.24
N LEU A 63 -4.30 -6.98 -4.48
CA LEU A 63 -5.13 -5.84 -4.87
C LEU A 63 -6.63 -6.16 -4.75
N GLY A 64 -7.00 -7.44 -4.69
CA GLY A 64 -8.38 -7.90 -4.74
C GLY A 64 -9.02 -7.60 -6.10
N HIS A 65 -10.36 -7.62 -6.16
CA HIS A 65 -11.12 -7.16 -7.32
C HIS A 65 -11.19 -5.63 -7.40
N ALA A 66 -10.05 -4.96 -7.27
CA ALA A 66 -9.97 -3.52 -7.47
C ALA A 66 -10.11 -3.23 -8.96
N HIS A 67 -11.35 -2.96 -9.38
CA HIS A 67 -11.58 -2.27 -10.65
C HIS A 67 -11.07 -0.84 -10.48
N LEU A 68 -9.83 -0.64 -10.93
CA LEU A 68 -9.28 0.70 -11.05
C LEU A 68 -10.03 1.44 -12.17
N PRO A 69 -10.35 2.74 -11.97
CA PRO A 69 -10.90 3.58 -13.01
C PRO A 69 -9.97 3.64 -14.23
N ASP A 70 -10.48 4.12 -15.35
CA ASP A 70 -9.65 4.38 -16.53
C ASP A 70 -8.49 5.33 -16.14
N PRO A 71 -7.27 5.16 -16.67
CA PRO A 71 -6.14 5.98 -16.24
C PRO A 71 -6.36 7.49 -16.42
N ILE A 72 -7.20 7.91 -17.38
CA ILE A 72 -7.60 9.31 -17.54
C ILE A 72 -8.47 9.77 -16.36
N GLU A 73 -9.42 8.94 -15.94
CA GLU A 73 -10.27 9.20 -14.77
C GLU A 73 -9.44 9.23 -13.49
N LEU A 74 -8.39 8.39 -13.38
CA LEU A 74 -7.45 8.41 -12.26
C LEU A 74 -6.65 9.71 -12.20
N VAL A 75 -6.20 10.25 -13.33
CA VAL A 75 -5.52 11.56 -13.37
C VAL A 75 -6.47 12.67 -12.93
N ALA A 76 -7.70 12.69 -13.46
CA ALA A 76 -8.71 13.68 -13.05
C ALA A 76 -9.06 13.58 -11.55
N ALA A 77 -9.13 12.36 -11.00
CA ALA A 77 -9.37 12.15 -9.58
C ALA A 77 -8.21 12.65 -8.70
N LEU A 78 -6.96 12.48 -9.15
CA LEU A 78 -5.78 13.02 -8.47
C LEU A 78 -5.78 14.55 -8.49
N GLU A 79 -6.09 15.17 -9.62
CA GLU A 79 -6.18 16.63 -9.73
C GLU A 79 -7.28 17.19 -8.81
N ALA A 80 -8.46 16.56 -8.78
CA ALA A 80 -9.54 16.94 -7.87
C ALA A 80 -9.16 16.76 -6.39
N ALA A 81 -8.43 15.69 -6.05
CA ALA A 81 -7.91 15.50 -4.70
C ALA A 81 -6.93 16.63 -4.28
N GLY A 82 -6.23 17.21 -5.26
CA GLY A 82 -5.32 18.35 -5.05
C GLY A 82 -6.04 19.60 -4.53
N GLU A 83 -7.29 19.82 -4.92
CA GLU A 83 -8.10 20.96 -4.45
C GLU A 83 -8.36 20.90 -2.93
N HIS A 84 -8.25 19.71 -2.34
CA HIS A 84 -8.42 19.50 -0.90
C HIS A 84 -7.11 19.59 -0.10
N ALA A 85 -5.97 19.85 -0.74
CA ALA A 85 -4.68 19.95 -0.05
C ALA A 85 -4.67 21.03 1.04
N ASP A 86 -5.38 22.15 0.82
CA ASP A 86 -5.56 23.22 1.82
C ASP A 86 -6.27 22.72 3.09
N MET A 87 -7.20 21.76 2.97
CA MET A 87 -7.86 21.16 4.12
C MET A 87 -6.88 20.33 4.94
N ALA A 88 -5.96 19.61 4.28
CA ALA A 88 -4.91 18.85 4.95
C ALA A 88 -3.93 19.78 5.67
N ASP A 89 -3.59 20.94 5.07
CA ASP A 89 -2.72 21.94 5.69
C ASP A 89 -3.35 22.58 6.94
N ARG A 90 -4.66 22.85 6.90
CA ARG A 90 -5.41 23.34 8.06
C ARG A 90 -5.43 22.35 9.22
N ALA A 91 -5.44 21.05 8.93
CA ALA A 91 -5.39 20.01 9.94
C ALA A 91 -3.99 19.84 10.53
N VAL A 92 -2.96 19.85 9.68
CA VAL A 92 -1.56 19.73 10.07
C VAL A 92 -0.72 20.69 9.21
N PRO A 93 -0.13 21.75 9.79
CA PRO A 93 0.67 22.71 9.03
C PRO A 93 1.81 22.04 8.26
N GLY A 94 1.87 22.28 6.95
CA GLY A 94 2.86 21.69 6.05
C GLY A 94 2.42 20.38 5.39
N LEU A 95 1.35 19.72 5.87
CA LEU A 95 0.84 18.50 5.27
C LEU A 95 0.25 18.74 3.88
N GLY A 96 -0.39 19.89 3.65
CA GLY A 96 -0.95 20.22 2.33
C GLY A 96 0.13 20.21 1.24
N LYS A 97 1.31 20.76 1.53
CA LYS A 97 2.45 20.75 0.60
C LYS A 97 2.93 19.35 0.26
N LEU A 98 2.97 18.45 1.26
CA LEU A 98 3.33 17.06 1.03
C LEU A 98 2.27 16.35 0.17
N VAL A 99 1.00 16.57 0.47
CA VAL A 99 -0.13 16.00 -0.28
C VAL A 99 -0.08 16.48 -1.74
N SER A 100 0.07 17.78 -1.99
CA SER A 100 0.22 18.33 -3.34
C SER A 100 1.42 17.72 -4.08
N ALA A 101 2.57 17.61 -3.42
CA ALA A 101 3.77 17.02 -4.03
C ALA A 101 3.58 15.55 -4.43
N VAL A 102 2.91 14.76 -3.58
CA VAL A 102 2.60 13.36 -3.87
C VAL A 102 1.61 13.26 -5.03
N ILE A 103 0.55 14.08 -5.03
CA ILE A 103 -0.45 14.11 -6.10
C ILE A 103 0.21 14.47 -7.44
N GLU A 104 1.06 15.49 -7.48
CA GLU A 104 1.79 15.88 -8.69
C GLU A 104 2.72 14.77 -9.20
N ASP A 105 3.40 14.05 -8.31
CA ASP A 105 4.29 12.95 -8.66
C ASP A 105 3.51 11.75 -9.23
N GLU A 106 2.41 11.36 -8.58
CA GLU A 106 1.57 10.24 -9.04
C GLU A 106 0.86 10.56 -10.37
N ALA A 107 0.33 11.78 -10.53
CA ALA A 107 -0.26 12.21 -11.80
C ALA A 107 0.77 12.16 -12.94
N ARG A 108 2.00 12.61 -12.68
CA ARG A 108 3.11 12.55 -13.66
C ARG A 108 3.48 11.11 -14.04
N LYS A 109 3.50 10.18 -13.07
CA LYS A 109 3.76 8.76 -13.35
C LYS A 109 2.69 8.15 -14.23
N LEU A 110 1.42 8.43 -13.93
CA LEU A 110 0.27 7.95 -14.70
C LEU A 110 0.26 8.51 -16.13
N LEU A 111 0.50 9.80 -16.30
CA LEU A 111 0.58 10.43 -17.63
C LEU A 111 1.70 9.79 -18.47
N ARG A 112 2.90 9.61 -17.90
CA ARG A 112 4.00 8.92 -18.60
C ARG A 112 3.64 7.49 -18.96
N TYR A 113 2.93 6.78 -18.10
CA TYR A 113 2.47 5.43 -18.39
C TYR A 113 1.49 5.39 -19.57
N LEU A 114 0.58 6.36 -19.63
CA LEU A 114 -0.36 6.52 -20.75
C LEU A 114 0.39 6.82 -22.06
N ASP A 115 1.35 7.73 -22.04
CA ASP A 115 2.19 8.04 -23.21
C ASP A 115 2.92 6.80 -23.75
N LEU A 116 3.41 5.95 -22.85
CA LEU A 116 4.11 4.70 -23.21
C LEU A 116 3.18 3.61 -23.73
N ARG A 117 1.91 3.58 -23.31
CA ARG A 117 0.90 2.63 -23.80
C ARG A 117 0.32 3.02 -25.16
N ALA A 118 0.39 4.30 -25.52
CA ALA A 118 -0.08 4.81 -26.80
C ALA A 118 0.91 4.60 -27.96
N LEU A 119 2.12 4.09 -27.67
CA LEU A 119 3.17 3.68 -28.61
C LEU A 119 3.09 2.16 -28.88
#